data_AF-A0A8B8N7B6-F1
#
_entry.id   AF-A0A8B8N7B6-F1
#
_cell.length_a   1.000
_cell.length_b   1.000
_cell.length_c   1.000
_cell.angle_alpha   90.00
_cell.angle_beta   90.00
_cell.angle_gamma   90.00
#
_symmetry.space_group_name_H-M   'P 1'
#
loop_
_entity.id
_entity.type
_entity.pdbx_description
1 polymer ?
#
loop_
_entity_poly.entity_id
_entity_poly.type
_entity_poly.pdbx_seq_one_letter_code
_entity_poly.pdbx_strand_id
1 'polypeptide(L)'
;MLQEMSKRKKELFDRTDAEGCTPLHLAAYVNYVDGVKFLVNEFASSTIEYDDVGYLPIHVARKMGHLETIEELLRHWPDPAELLTNWEGQNILHVAAMHGMAPVVKYILGNPELEKLINAKDNGGNTPLHVATSNWQPEVLLHLARDKRVNLELVNNENSTAIDIVDEKLQTMDAPLRKSLTQIILVSAETPRSKDKAICRPKRLGLGEDLVSPDLDKLKDEANTCMVVAMLVAAMTFAVGFSVPGGYNGSEPDAGIATLLNKPMYNVFVICNSFAMYSSIIAVVILLWTPIPDSHAAHHALRKARLPLLLALATMSVAFMAGVYVTVSKSTWIAVVTLTVGIAALFVILSLYVALFVQLGHHHRLV
;
A
#
# COMPACT_ATOMS: atom_id res chain seq x y z
N MET A 1 -13.62 -44.82 7.38
CA MET A 1 -14.68 -45.25 6.44
C MET A 1 -14.11 -45.54 5.05
N LEU A 2 -13.47 -44.58 4.36
CA LEU A 2 -12.91 -44.77 3.01
C LEU A 2 -11.93 -45.96 2.92
N GLN A 3 -11.02 -46.11 3.89
CA GLN A 3 -10.11 -47.27 3.97
C GLN A 3 -10.85 -48.62 4.00
N GLU A 4 -11.92 -48.73 4.78
CA GLU A 4 -12.71 -49.96 4.87
C GLU A 4 -13.51 -50.22 3.59
N MET A 5 -14.03 -49.15 2.97
CA MET A 5 -14.72 -49.24 1.67
C MET A 5 -13.81 -49.70 0.55
N SER A 6 -12.56 -49.20 0.50
CA SER A 6 -11.58 -49.60 -0.53
C SER A 6 -11.25 -51.09 -0.50
N LYS A 7 -11.22 -51.69 0.70
CA LYS A 7 -10.97 -53.13 0.88
C LYS A 7 -12.15 -53.98 0.41
N ARG A 8 -13.38 -53.48 0.53
CA ARG A 8 -14.60 -54.24 0.24
C ARG A 8 -15.10 -54.05 -1.19
N LYS A 9 -14.97 -52.85 -1.73
CA LYS A 9 -15.51 -52.45 -3.04
C LYS A 9 -14.59 -51.42 -3.71
N LYS A 10 -13.42 -51.87 -4.14
CA LYS A 10 -12.42 -51.01 -4.81
C LYS A 10 -12.97 -50.34 -6.08
N GLU A 11 -13.82 -51.06 -6.81
CA GLU A 11 -14.48 -50.62 -8.06
C GLU A 11 -15.25 -49.32 -7.93
N LEU A 12 -15.72 -48.94 -6.73
CA LEU A 12 -16.48 -47.69 -6.53
C LEU A 12 -15.60 -46.45 -6.71
N PHE A 13 -14.28 -46.59 -6.54
CA PHE A 13 -13.36 -45.47 -6.63
C PHE A 13 -12.98 -45.11 -8.07
N ASP A 14 -13.24 -46.03 -9.02
CA ASP A 14 -13.05 -45.83 -10.46
C ASP A 14 -14.36 -45.38 -11.15
N ARG A 15 -15.44 -45.15 -10.38
CA ARG A 15 -16.73 -44.71 -10.90
C ARG A 15 -16.85 -43.20 -10.85
N THR A 16 -17.41 -42.64 -11.90
CA THR A 16 -17.76 -41.23 -11.99
C THR A 16 -19.25 -41.03 -11.68
N ASP A 17 -19.61 -39.82 -11.27
CA ASP A 17 -21.01 -39.39 -11.19
C ASP A 17 -21.55 -38.96 -12.56
N ALA A 18 -22.73 -38.31 -12.56
CA ALA A 18 -23.40 -37.87 -13.78
C ALA A 18 -22.70 -36.70 -14.51
N GLU A 19 -21.71 -36.07 -13.89
CA GLU A 19 -20.89 -34.99 -14.45
C GLU A 19 -19.47 -35.47 -14.78
N GLY A 20 -19.23 -36.79 -14.76
CA GLY A 20 -17.90 -37.35 -14.97
C GLY A 20 -16.96 -37.16 -13.78
N CYS A 21 -17.44 -36.67 -12.63
CA CYS A 21 -16.59 -36.42 -11.48
C CYS A 21 -16.24 -37.73 -10.75
N THR A 22 -14.95 -38.03 -10.66
CA THR A 22 -14.41 -39.09 -9.79
C THR A 22 -14.58 -38.72 -8.30
N PRO A 23 -14.42 -39.66 -7.35
CA PRO A 23 -14.34 -39.33 -5.93
C PRO A 23 -13.25 -38.31 -5.58
N LEU A 24 -12.15 -38.26 -6.35
CA LEU A 24 -11.07 -37.29 -6.13
C LEU A 24 -11.49 -35.86 -6.52
N HIS A 25 -12.23 -35.69 -7.60
CA HIS A 25 -12.88 -34.41 -7.96
C HIS A 25 -13.78 -33.91 -6.83
N LEU A 26 -14.62 -34.79 -6.29
CA LEU A 26 -15.54 -34.44 -5.20
C LEU A 26 -14.78 -34.10 -3.91
N ALA A 27 -13.76 -34.89 -3.56
CA ALA A 27 -12.89 -34.60 -2.41
C ALA A 27 -12.17 -33.25 -2.58
N ALA A 28 -11.74 -32.95 -3.81
CA ALA A 28 -11.13 -31.68 -4.16
C ALA A 28 -12.12 -30.51 -4.09
N TYR A 29 -13.37 -30.70 -4.51
CA TYR A 29 -14.43 -29.68 -4.44
C TYR A 29 -14.77 -29.26 -3.01
N VAL A 30 -14.85 -30.23 -2.09
CA VAL A 30 -15.24 -29.99 -0.68
C VAL A 30 -14.06 -29.73 0.27
N ASN A 31 -12.83 -29.64 -0.25
CA ASN A 31 -11.59 -29.52 0.54
C ASN A 31 -11.37 -30.66 1.55
N TYR A 32 -11.70 -31.90 1.18
CA TYR A 32 -11.48 -33.04 2.07
C TYR A 32 -10.05 -33.57 1.96
N VAL A 33 -9.10 -32.86 2.59
CA VAL A 33 -7.66 -33.12 2.49
C VAL A 33 -7.27 -34.56 2.84
N ASP A 34 -7.80 -35.13 3.92
CA ASP A 34 -7.50 -36.52 4.30
C ASP A 34 -8.06 -37.53 3.28
N GLY A 35 -9.19 -37.21 2.66
CA GLY A 35 -9.75 -37.98 1.55
C GLY A 35 -8.88 -37.91 0.32
N VAL A 36 -8.37 -36.72 -0.01
CA VAL A 36 -7.42 -36.50 -1.11
C VAL A 36 -6.15 -37.33 -0.87
N LYS A 37 -5.54 -37.25 0.32
CA LYS A 37 -4.38 -38.08 0.71
C LYS A 37 -4.64 -39.56 0.48
N PHE A 38 -5.78 -40.05 0.94
CA PHE A 38 -6.14 -41.45 0.81
C PHE A 38 -6.32 -41.85 -0.67
N LEU A 39 -7.09 -41.07 -1.42
CA LEU A 39 -7.43 -41.35 -2.81
C LEU A 39 -6.21 -41.31 -3.72
N VAL A 40 -5.34 -40.32 -3.54
CA VAL A 40 -4.13 -40.16 -4.34
C VAL A 40 -3.13 -41.31 -4.12
N ASN A 41 -3.01 -41.80 -2.89
CA ASN A 41 -2.11 -42.92 -2.57
C ASN A 41 -2.62 -44.27 -3.07
N GLU A 42 -3.93 -44.54 -2.98
CA GLU A 42 -4.52 -45.83 -3.34
C GLU A 42 -4.99 -45.91 -4.80
N PHE A 43 -5.30 -44.75 -5.40
CA PHE A 43 -5.93 -44.60 -6.72
C PHE A 43 -5.28 -43.47 -7.53
N ALA A 44 -3.95 -43.54 -7.67
CA ALA A 44 -3.17 -42.50 -8.35
C ALA A 44 -3.65 -42.17 -9.78
N SER A 45 -4.26 -43.13 -10.50
CA SER A 45 -4.84 -42.89 -11.83
C SER A 45 -5.93 -41.82 -11.84
N SER A 46 -6.70 -41.70 -10.75
CA SER A 46 -7.78 -40.70 -10.64
C SER A 46 -7.28 -39.25 -10.62
N THR A 47 -5.97 -39.03 -10.39
CA THR A 47 -5.37 -37.69 -10.40
C THR A 47 -5.36 -37.05 -11.79
N ILE A 48 -5.34 -37.86 -12.84
CA ILE A 48 -5.26 -37.44 -14.25
C ILE A 48 -6.55 -37.67 -15.05
N GLU A 49 -7.64 -38.05 -14.38
CA GLU A 49 -8.94 -38.21 -15.02
C GLU A 49 -9.63 -36.85 -15.18
N TYR A 50 -10.24 -36.62 -16.33
CA TYR A 50 -11.01 -35.42 -16.60
C TYR A 50 -12.49 -35.64 -16.28
N ASP A 51 -13.14 -34.65 -15.68
CA ASP A 51 -14.61 -34.58 -15.65
C ASP A 51 -15.19 -34.24 -17.04
N ASP A 52 -16.52 -34.27 -17.18
CA ASP A 52 -17.19 -34.02 -18.46
C ASP A 52 -16.99 -32.57 -18.97
N VAL A 53 -16.57 -31.66 -18.09
CA VAL A 53 -16.25 -30.26 -18.42
C VAL A 53 -14.77 -30.12 -18.83
N GLY A 54 -13.95 -31.15 -18.65
CA GLY A 54 -12.52 -31.14 -18.96
C GLY A 54 -11.65 -30.58 -17.84
N TYR A 55 -12.12 -30.63 -16.59
CA TYR A 55 -11.31 -30.33 -15.42
C TYR A 55 -10.69 -31.58 -14.82
N LEU A 56 -9.50 -31.40 -14.23
CA LEU A 56 -8.83 -32.37 -13.37
C LEU A 56 -9.23 -32.08 -11.91
N PRO A 57 -9.03 -33.01 -10.96
CA PRO A 57 -9.29 -32.74 -9.54
C PRO A 57 -8.56 -31.51 -9.01
N ILE A 58 -7.33 -31.26 -9.48
CA ILE A 58 -6.55 -30.08 -9.10
C ILE A 58 -7.14 -28.78 -9.65
N HIS A 59 -7.79 -28.82 -10.82
CA HIS A 59 -8.50 -27.66 -11.37
C HIS A 59 -9.73 -27.32 -10.54
N VAL A 60 -10.43 -28.34 -10.02
CA VAL A 60 -11.55 -28.13 -9.09
C VAL A 60 -11.06 -27.51 -7.79
N ALA A 61 -10.00 -28.06 -7.17
CA ALA A 61 -9.40 -27.49 -5.97
C ALA A 61 -8.94 -26.04 -6.17
N ARG A 62 -8.31 -25.75 -7.33
CA ARG A 62 -7.97 -24.39 -7.76
C ARG A 62 -9.20 -23.49 -7.77
N LYS A 63 -10.22 -23.86 -8.53
CA LYS A 63 -11.41 -23.03 -8.77
C LYS A 63 -12.08 -22.64 -7.46
N MET A 64 -12.02 -23.52 -6.47
CA MET A 64 -12.56 -23.33 -5.13
C MET A 64 -11.61 -22.63 -4.16
N GLY A 65 -10.34 -22.43 -4.51
CA GLY A 65 -9.32 -21.77 -3.67
C GLY A 65 -8.76 -22.66 -2.55
N HIS A 66 -8.87 -23.98 -2.68
CA HIS A 66 -8.54 -24.95 -1.63
C HIS A 66 -7.04 -25.27 -1.59
N LEU A 67 -6.27 -24.39 -0.96
CA LEU A 67 -4.81 -24.42 -0.93
C LEU A 67 -4.21 -25.74 -0.44
N GLU A 68 -4.70 -26.26 0.69
CA GLU A 68 -4.18 -27.49 1.32
C GLU A 68 -4.38 -28.70 0.40
N THR A 69 -5.52 -28.74 -0.29
CA THR A 69 -5.80 -29.77 -1.28
C THR A 69 -4.89 -29.64 -2.51
N ILE A 70 -4.64 -28.42 -2.99
CA ILE A 70 -3.72 -28.18 -4.12
C ILE A 70 -2.29 -28.62 -3.75
N GLU A 71 -1.83 -28.29 -2.54
CA GLU A 71 -0.51 -28.72 -2.06
C GLU A 71 -0.41 -30.25 -2.03
N GLU A 72 -1.44 -30.92 -1.52
CA GLU A 72 -1.43 -32.39 -1.43
C GLU A 72 -1.48 -33.06 -2.81
N LEU A 73 -2.34 -32.57 -3.72
CA LEU A 73 -2.40 -33.08 -5.10
C LEU A 73 -1.06 -32.88 -5.83
N LEU A 74 -0.39 -31.75 -5.61
CA LEU A 74 0.91 -31.45 -6.21
C LEU A 74 2.06 -32.36 -5.73
N ARG A 75 1.99 -32.91 -4.51
CA ARG A 75 3.02 -33.84 -3.99
C ARG A 75 3.06 -35.17 -4.71
N HIS A 76 1.95 -35.55 -5.32
CA HIS A 76 1.76 -36.86 -5.93
C HIS A 76 1.46 -36.77 -7.43
N TRP A 77 1.67 -35.60 -8.03
CA TRP A 77 1.34 -35.35 -9.42
C TRP A 77 2.38 -35.98 -10.37
N PRO A 78 1.98 -36.90 -11.29
CA PRO A 78 2.93 -37.71 -12.05
C PRO A 78 3.62 -37.01 -13.23
N ASP A 79 3.02 -35.99 -13.86
CA ASP A 79 3.68 -35.18 -14.89
C ASP A 79 3.24 -33.70 -14.85
N PRO A 80 4.16 -32.74 -14.68
CA PRO A 80 3.82 -31.30 -14.67
C PRO A 80 3.35 -30.75 -16.03
N ALA A 81 3.51 -31.49 -17.13
CA ALA A 81 3.10 -31.04 -18.47
C ALA A 81 1.57 -31.01 -18.67
N GLU A 82 0.81 -31.80 -17.90
CA GLU A 82 -0.65 -31.92 -18.02
C GLU A 82 -1.43 -30.94 -17.12
N LEU A 83 -0.74 -30.08 -16.38
CA LEU A 83 -1.34 -29.02 -15.54
C LEU A 83 -1.86 -27.82 -16.36
N LEU A 84 -2.02 -27.98 -17.67
CA LEU A 84 -2.51 -26.97 -18.59
C LEU A 84 -4.05 -26.96 -18.53
N THR A 85 -4.66 -25.79 -18.31
CA THR A 85 -6.09 -25.63 -18.59
C THR A 85 -6.33 -25.60 -20.10
N ASN A 86 -7.25 -26.43 -20.56
CA ASN A 86 -7.47 -26.73 -21.97
C ASN A 86 -7.84 -25.51 -22.84
N TRP A 87 -8.33 -24.41 -22.26
CA TRP A 87 -8.80 -23.24 -23.03
C TRP A 87 -7.84 -22.05 -23.06
N GLU A 88 -6.99 -21.88 -22.05
CA GLU A 88 -6.08 -20.72 -21.95
C GLU A 88 -4.60 -21.11 -22.03
N GLY A 89 -4.26 -22.40 -22.01
CA GLY A 89 -2.86 -22.85 -22.02
C GLY A 89 -2.11 -22.48 -20.74
N GLN A 90 -2.82 -22.17 -19.65
CA GLN A 90 -2.21 -21.79 -18.37
C GLN A 90 -1.78 -23.03 -17.61
N ASN A 91 -0.54 -23.04 -17.14
CA ASN A 91 -0.10 -24.01 -16.13
C ASN A 91 -0.48 -23.58 -14.71
N ILE A 92 -0.30 -24.47 -13.73
CA ILE A 92 -0.58 -24.20 -12.30
C ILE A 92 0.16 -22.99 -11.71
N LEU A 93 1.31 -22.58 -12.27
CA LEU A 93 2.02 -21.39 -11.80
C LEU A 93 1.36 -20.10 -12.29
N HIS A 94 0.79 -20.07 -13.51
CA HIS A 94 -0.04 -18.95 -13.98
C HIS A 94 -1.24 -18.74 -13.08
N VAL A 95 -1.89 -19.84 -12.72
CA VAL A 95 -3.01 -19.86 -11.78
C VAL A 95 -2.65 -19.27 -10.44
N ALA A 96 -1.59 -19.79 -9.83
CA ALA A 96 -1.12 -19.33 -8.53
C ALA A 96 -0.75 -17.84 -8.60
N ALA A 97 -0.15 -17.41 -9.71
CA ALA A 97 0.14 -16.02 -10.01
C ALA A 97 -1.10 -15.14 -10.16
N MET A 98 -2.17 -15.62 -10.80
CA MET A 98 -3.42 -14.87 -10.97
C MET A 98 -4.09 -14.59 -9.62
N HIS A 99 -4.17 -15.61 -8.75
CA HIS A 99 -4.89 -15.54 -7.49
C HIS A 99 -4.02 -15.14 -6.28
N GLY A 100 -2.72 -14.89 -6.48
CA GLY A 100 -1.82 -14.46 -5.40
C GLY A 100 -1.44 -15.58 -4.42
N MET A 101 -1.39 -16.83 -4.87
CA MET A 101 -1.16 -18.01 -4.03
C MET A 101 0.35 -18.21 -3.75
N ALA A 102 0.95 -17.31 -2.96
CA ALA A 102 2.38 -17.34 -2.64
C ALA A 102 2.91 -18.68 -2.10
N PRO A 103 2.18 -19.46 -1.28
CA PRO A 103 2.65 -20.78 -0.83
C PRO A 103 2.85 -21.78 -1.97
N VAL A 104 1.91 -21.82 -2.94
CA VAL A 104 2.02 -22.69 -4.13
C VAL A 104 3.20 -22.25 -5.00
N VAL A 105 3.40 -20.94 -5.18
CA VAL A 105 4.55 -20.39 -5.91
C VAL A 105 5.85 -20.80 -5.25
N LYS A 106 5.98 -20.66 -3.92
CA LYS A 106 7.17 -21.10 -3.17
C LYS A 106 7.41 -22.59 -3.32
N TYR A 107 6.37 -23.41 -3.25
CA TYR A 107 6.47 -24.85 -3.45
C TYR A 107 6.99 -25.17 -4.86
N ILE A 108 6.41 -24.57 -5.91
CA ILE A 108 6.83 -24.81 -7.29
C ILE A 108 8.28 -24.35 -7.52
N LEU A 109 8.64 -23.16 -7.04
CA LEU A 109 10.03 -22.67 -7.12
C LEU A 109 11.00 -23.53 -6.29
N GLY A 110 10.54 -24.16 -5.20
CA GLY A 110 11.36 -25.06 -4.38
C GLY A 110 11.63 -26.42 -5.00
N ASN A 111 10.91 -26.82 -6.06
CA ASN A 111 10.99 -28.14 -6.67
C ASN A 111 11.64 -28.08 -8.07
N PRO A 112 12.87 -28.56 -8.25
CA PRO A 112 13.58 -28.52 -9.54
C PRO A 112 12.83 -29.23 -10.68
N GLU A 113 12.08 -30.29 -10.39
CA GLU A 113 11.30 -31.04 -11.39
C GLU A 113 10.17 -30.19 -12.03
N LEU A 114 9.76 -29.11 -11.37
CA LEU A 114 8.73 -28.18 -11.81
C LEU A 114 9.29 -26.95 -12.53
N GLU A 115 10.60 -26.89 -12.75
CA GLU A 115 11.28 -25.75 -13.38
C GLU A 115 10.71 -25.39 -14.77
N LYS A 116 10.27 -26.41 -15.53
CA LYS A 116 9.63 -26.23 -16.85
C LYS A 116 8.39 -25.32 -16.82
N LEU A 117 7.77 -25.12 -15.65
CA LEU A 117 6.57 -24.30 -15.48
C LEU A 117 6.88 -22.81 -15.31
N ILE A 118 8.10 -22.46 -14.89
CA ILE A 118 8.48 -21.11 -14.43
C ILE A 118 8.30 -20.06 -15.53
N ASN A 119 8.70 -20.39 -16.75
CA ASN A 119 8.70 -19.49 -17.91
C ASN A 119 7.78 -19.95 -19.04
N ALA A 120 6.93 -20.96 -18.79
CA ALA A 120 5.99 -21.41 -19.79
C ALA A 120 5.04 -20.28 -20.17
N LYS A 121 4.62 -20.25 -21.44
CA LYS A 121 3.70 -19.23 -21.95
C LYS A 121 2.30 -19.82 -22.11
N ASP A 122 1.29 -19.05 -21.72
CA ASP A 122 -0.10 -19.35 -22.01
C ASP A 122 -0.47 -19.02 -23.48
N ASN A 123 -1.73 -19.20 -23.86
CA ASN A 123 -2.21 -18.92 -25.23
C ASN A 123 -2.05 -17.45 -25.63
N GLY A 124 -2.00 -16.53 -24.66
CA GLY A 124 -1.71 -15.11 -24.86
C GLY A 124 -0.21 -14.77 -24.88
N GLY A 125 0.66 -15.77 -24.78
CA GLY A 125 2.10 -15.59 -24.67
C GLY A 125 2.55 -15.12 -23.29
N ASN A 126 1.64 -14.98 -22.32
CA ASN A 126 1.95 -14.50 -20.98
C ASN A 126 2.67 -15.61 -20.20
N THR A 127 3.70 -15.24 -19.46
CA THR A 127 4.31 -16.12 -18.45
C THR A 127 3.61 -15.93 -17.10
N PRO A 128 3.87 -16.78 -16.09
CA PRO A 128 3.34 -16.57 -14.74
C PRO A 128 3.69 -15.19 -14.17
N LEU A 129 4.86 -14.63 -14.51
CA LEU A 129 5.24 -13.27 -14.13
C LEU A 129 4.30 -12.22 -14.74
N HIS A 130 3.95 -12.34 -16.03
CA HIS A 130 3.00 -11.43 -16.69
C HIS A 130 1.61 -11.52 -16.05
N VAL A 131 1.17 -12.73 -15.69
CA VAL A 131 -0.13 -12.94 -15.03
C VAL A 131 -0.16 -12.35 -13.62
N ALA A 132 0.88 -12.58 -12.82
CA ALA A 132 1.02 -11.96 -11.48
C ALA A 132 0.99 -10.43 -11.56
N THR A 133 1.66 -9.89 -12.58
CA THR A 133 1.71 -8.46 -12.86
C THR A 133 0.35 -7.89 -13.24
N SER A 134 -0.34 -8.53 -14.19
CA SER A 134 -1.66 -8.10 -14.65
C SER A 134 -2.74 -8.12 -13.58
N ASN A 135 -2.58 -9.00 -12.57
CA ASN A 135 -3.51 -9.18 -11.47
C ASN A 135 -3.06 -8.50 -10.17
N TRP A 136 -1.96 -7.73 -10.20
CA TRP A 136 -1.47 -6.96 -9.06
C TRP A 136 -1.23 -7.81 -7.79
N GLN A 137 -0.39 -8.83 -7.91
CA GLN A 137 -0.03 -9.76 -6.83
C GLN A 137 1.43 -9.57 -6.37
N PRO A 138 1.74 -8.57 -5.50
CA PRO A 138 3.12 -8.22 -5.15
C PRO A 138 3.90 -9.34 -4.46
N GLU A 139 3.25 -10.12 -3.59
CA GLU A 139 3.93 -11.19 -2.86
C GLU A 139 4.40 -12.31 -3.80
N VAL A 140 3.55 -12.74 -4.72
CA VAL A 140 3.92 -13.71 -5.77
C VAL A 140 5.01 -13.14 -6.67
N LEU A 141 4.83 -11.89 -7.11
CA LEU A 141 5.79 -11.21 -7.97
C LEU A 141 7.17 -11.09 -7.32
N LEU A 142 7.23 -10.85 -6.01
CA LEU A 142 8.49 -10.84 -5.24
C LEU A 142 9.19 -12.21 -5.26
N HIS A 143 8.43 -13.31 -5.16
CA HIS A 143 8.99 -14.65 -5.23
C HIS A 143 9.50 -14.99 -6.64
N LEU A 144 8.72 -14.66 -7.67
CA LEU A 144 9.12 -14.89 -9.05
C LEU A 144 10.33 -14.02 -9.43
N ALA A 145 10.29 -12.72 -9.17
CA ALA A 145 11.35 -11.79 -9.57
C ALA A 145 12.69 -12.02 -8.87
N ARG A 146 12.69 -12.67 -7.70
CA ARG A 146 13.92 -13.05 -6.98
C ARG A 146 14.52 -14.38 -7.45
N ASP A 147 13.74 -15.22 -8.14
CA ASP A 147 14.23 -16.50 -8.62
C ASP A 147 15.01 -16.29 -9.92
N LYS A 148 16.29 -16.64 -9.92
CA LYS A 148 17.20 -16.45 -11.06
C LYS A 148 16.78 -17.21 -12.32
N ARG A 149 15.92 -18.22 -12.19
CA ARG A 149 15.41 -19.00 -13.32
C ARG A 149 14.26 -18.29 -14.02
N VAL A 150 13.62 -17.31 -13.39
CA VAL A 150 12.57 -16.52 -14.03
C VAL A 150 13.20 -15.57 -15.05
N ASN A 151 12.80 -15.71 -16.31
CA ASN A 151 13.26 -14.84 -17.38
C ASN A 151 12.37 -13.60 -17.47
N LEU A 152 12.91 -12.48 -16.99
CA LEU A 152 12.25 -11.17 -16.95
C LEU A 152 12.14 -10.51 -18.35
N GLU A 153 12.91 -10.99 -19.33
CA GLU A 153 12.96 -10.41 -20.69
C GLU A 153 11.90 -10.99 -21.63
N LEU A 154 11.19 -12.03 -21.19
CA LEU A 154 10.15 -12.64 -22.02
C LEU A 154 9.03 -11.65 -22.29
N VAL A 155 8.57 -11.65 -23.53
CA VAL A 155 7.44 -10.84 -24.00
C VAL A 155 6.23 -11.71 -24.31
N ASN A 156 5.04 -11.18 -24.06
CA ASN A 156 3.77 -11.79 -24.45
C ASN A 156 3.46 -11.56 -25.95
N ASN A 157 2.29 -12.02 -26.42
CA ASN A 157 1.90 -11.88 -27.84
C ASN A 157 1.67 -10.41 -28.25
N GLU A 158 1.48 -9.50 -27.30
CA GLU A 158 1.42 -8.05 -27.52
C GLU A 158 2.80 -7.37 -27.51
N ASN A 159 3.86 -8.19 -27.51
CA ASN A 159 5.25 -7.77 -27.38
C ASN A 159 5.53 -6.92 -26.11
N SER A 160 4.87 -7.28 -25.01
CA SER A 160 4.99 -6.62 -23.71
C SER A 160 5.76 -7.50 -22.75
N THR A 161 6.76 -6.95 -22.08
CA THR A 161 7.31 -7.56 -20.86
C THR A 161 6.38 -7.29 -19.68
N ALA A 162 6.65 -7.93 -18.52
CA ALA A 162 5.90 -7.67 -17.30
C ALA A 162 5.88 -6.17 -16.93
N ILE A 163 7.01 -5.46 -17.01
CA ILE A 163 7.06 -4.03 -16.66
C ILE A 163 6.28 -3.16 -17.65
N ASP A 164 6.21 -3.54 -18.92
CA ASP A 164 5.43 -2.82 -19.93
C ASP A 164 3.91 -2.89 -19.63
N ILE A 165 3.42 -4.03 -19.13
CA ILE A 165 2.01 -4.20 -18.71
C ILE A 165 1.66 -3.23 -17.58
N VAL A 166 2.57 -3.08 -16.60
CA VAL A 166 2.40 -2.13 -15.48
C VAL A 166 2.30 -0.72 -16.01
N ASP A 167 3.27 -0.33 -16.85
CA ASP A 167 3.37 1.01 -17.40
C ASP A 167 2.14 1.40 -18.26
N GLU A 168 1.54 0.45 -19.00
CA GLU A 168 0.30 0.69 -19.76
C GLU A 168 -0.93 0.81 -18.85
N LYS A 169 -1.07 -0.07 -17.86
CA LYS A 169 -2.23 -0.06 -16.96
C LYS A 169 -2.18 1.06 -15.92
N LEU A 170 -1.02 1.65 -15.65
CA LEU A 170 -0.88 2.85 -14.80
C LEU A 170 -1.41 4.12 -15.47
N GLN A 171 -1.38 4.21 -16.80
CA GLN A 171 -1.89 5.39 -17.52
C GLN A 171 -3.42 5.51 -17.49
N THR A 172 -4.12 4.43 -17.16
CA THR A 172 -5.59 4.33 -17.33
C THR A 172 -6.39 4.41 -16.03
N MET A 173 -5.77 4.37 -14.85
CA MET A 173 -6.47 4.41 -13.56
C MET A 173 -5.61 4.96 -12.42
N ASP A 174 -6.24 5.56 -11.40
CA ASP A 174 -5.62 5.87 -10.10
C ASP A 174 -4.87 4.64 -9.54
N ALA A 175 -3.73 4.88 -8.87
CA ALA A 175 -2.77 3.85 -8.48
C ALA A 175 -2.98 3.36 -7.03
N PRO A 176 -3.74 2.28 -6.77
CA PRO A 176 -3.78 1.66 -5.45
C PRO A 176 -2.42 1.06 -5.08
N LEU A 177 -2.12 1.01 -3.78
CA LEU A 177 -0.87 0.55 -3.16
C LEU A 177 -0.29 -0.74 -3.79
N ARG A 178 -1.14 -1.71 -4.16
CA ARG A 178 -0.71 -2.95 -4.82
C ARG A 178 -0.09 -2.73 -6.21
N LYS A 179 -0.56 -1.75 -6.99
CA LYS A 179 0.03 -1.40 -8.29
C LYS A 179 1.42 -0.81 -8.12
N SER A 180 1.57 0.15 -7.20
CA SER A 180 2.85 0.80 -6.91
C SER A 180 3.89 -0.22 -6.42
N LEU A 181 3.50 -1.15 -5.54
CA LEU A 181 4.36 -2.24 -5.09
C LEU A 181 4.79 -3.16 -6.24
N THR A 182 3.86 -3.50 -7.16
CA THR A 182 4.17 -4.34 -8.33
C THR A 182 5.22 -3.66 -9.22
N GLN A 183 5.08 -2.35 -9.46
CA GLN A 183 6.05 -1.57 -10.23
C GLN A 183 7.43 -1.54 -9.55
N ILE A 184 7.47 -1.24 -8.25
CA ILE A 184 8.72 -1.17 -7.48
C ILE A 184 9.47 -2.50 -7.54
N ILE A 185 8.77 -3.62 -7.37
CA ILE A 185 9.41 -4.95 -7.40
C ILE A 185 10.01 -5.24 -8.78
N LEU A 186 9.28 -4.97 -9.88
CA LEU A 186 9.79 -5.22 -11.24
C LEU A 186 10.97 -4.33 -11.59
N VAL A 187 10.94 -3.05 -11.19
CA VAL A 187 12.05 -2.11 -11.36
C VAL A 187 13.26 -2.55 -10.54
N SER A 188 13.05 -2.94 -9.28
CA SER A 188 14.12 -3.42 -8.40
C SER A 188 14.74 -4.74 -8.86
N ALA A 189 13.98 -5.54 -9.62
CA ALA A 189 14.46 -6.77 -10.25
C ALA A 189 15.12 -6.52 -11.62
N GLU A 190 15.28 -5.26 -12.04
CA GLU A 190 15.89 -4.87 -13.33
C GLU A 190 15.16 -5.46 -14.55
N THR A 191 13.84 -5.64 -14.46
CA THR A 191 13.03 -6.14 -15.58
C THR A 191 13.16 -5.19 -16.78
N PRO A 192 13.68 -5.65 -17.93
CA PRO A 192 13.84 -4.78 -19.09
C PRO A 192 12.51 -4.51 -19.74
N ARG A 193 12.38 -3.33 -20.37
CA ARG A 193 11.24 -3.01 -21.25
C ARG A 193 11.41 -3.69 -22.60
N SER A 194 10.30 -4.00 -23.28
CA SER A 194 10.36 -4.57 -24.62
C SER A 194 10.98 -3.57 -25.60
N LYS A 195 11.75 -4.08 -26.57
CA LYS A 195 12.50 -3.25 -27.52
C LYS A 195 11.58 -2.33 -28.32
N ASP A 196 10.44 -2.82 -28.77
CA ASP A 196 9.49 -2.05 -29.59
C ASP A 196 8.85 -0.91 -28.78
N LYS A 197 8.46 -1.18 -27.52
CA LYS A 197 7.92 -0.15 -26.63
C LYS A 197 8.99 0.82 -26.13
N ALA A 198 10.24 0.38 -26.03
CA ALA A 198 11.38 1.26 -25.74
C ALA A 198 11.67 2.23 -26.89
N ILE A 199 11.43 1.84 -28.16
CA ILE A 199 11.57 2.72 -29.33
C ILE A 199 10.43 3.74 -29.41
N CYS A 200 9.19 3.31 -29.11
CA CYS A 200 8.02 4.20 -29.09
C CYS A 200 8.05 5.22 -27.93
N ARG A 201 8.97 5.08 -26.97
CA ARG A 201 9.19 6.08 -25.93
C ARG A 201 10.27 7.08 -26.35
N PRO A 202 10.01 8.40 -26.24
CA PRO A 202 11.07 9.38 -26.40
C PRO A 202 12.17 9.09 -25.38
N LYS A 203 13.42 9.12 -25.85
CA LYS A 203 14.65 8.86 -25.09
C LYS A 203 14.78 9.78 -23.86
N ARG A 204 14.13 9.42 -22.75
CA ARG A 204 14.47 9.84 -21.38
C ARG A 204 14.00 8.77 -20.43
N LEU A 205 14.92 7.91 -19.98
CA LEU A 205 14.88 7.23 -18.67
C LEU A 205 16.14 6.34 -18.54
N GLY A 206 17.31 6.96 -18.43
CA GLY A 206 18.41 6.33 -17.69
C GLY A 206 18.17 6.68 -16.24
N LEU A 207 17.79 5.71 -15.40
CA LEU A 207 17.57 5.94 -13.98
C LEU A 207 18.92 5.90 -13.26
N GLY A 208 19.62 7.02 -13.35
CA GLY A 208 20.79 7.37 -12.57
C GLY A 208 20.78 8.89 -12.53
N GLU A 209 20.20 9.42 -11.46
CA GLU A 209 20.00 10.85 -11.17
C GLU A 209 18.92 11.53 -12.07
N ASP A 210 18.03 12.27 -11.42
CA ASP A 210 17.07 13.23 -12.01
C ASP A 210 15.79 12.72 -12.70
N LEU A 211 15.04 11.85 -12.01
CA LEU A 211 13.58 11.72 -12.21
C LEU A 211 12.82 12.20 -10.99
N VAL A 212 12.87 13.51 -10.78
CA VAL A 212 11.85 14.21 -10.02
C VAL A 212 10.97 14.92 -11.05
N SER A 213 9.67 14.62 -11.05
CA SER A 213 8.73 15.40 -11.86
C SER A 213 8.77 16.85 -11.35
N PRO A 214 8.65 17.87 -12.22
CA PRO A 214 8.62 19.27 -11.77
C PRO A 214 7.50 19.54 -10.74
N ASP A 215 6.44 18.72 -10.72
CA ASP A 215 5.41 18.74 -9.68
C ASP A 215 5.85 18.11 -8.35
N LEU A 216 6.68 17.05 -8.34
CA LEU A 216 7.16 16.43 -7.10
C LEU A 216 8.20 17.30 -6.40
N ASP A 217 9.08 17.98 -7.14
CA ASP A 217 10.00 18.98 -6.57
C ASP A 217 9.21 20.12 -5.93
N LYS A 218 8.18 20.60 -6.63
CA LYS A 218 7.29 21.65 -6.11
C LYS A 218 6.53 21.20 -4.85
N LEU A 219 5.99 19.97 -4.82
CA LEU A 219 5.32 19.43 -3.64
C LEU A 219 6.29 19.23 -2.47
N LYS A 220 7.54 18.84 -2.75
CA LYS A 220 8.59 18.71 -1.74
C LYS A 220 8.99 20.07 -1.17
N ASP A 221 9.11 21.10 -2.00
CA ASP A 221 9.37 22.47 -1.56
C ASP A 221 8.22 23.03 -0.72
N GLU A 222 6.97 22.77 -1.11
CA GLU A 222 5.78 23.10 -0.33
C GLU A 222 5.80 22.38 1.05
N ALA A 223 6.11 21.09 1.07
CA ALA A 223 6.21 20.31 2.30
C ALA A 223 7.32 20.80 3.22
N ASN A 224 8.50 21.10 2.67
CA ASN A 224 9.62 21.66 3.41
C ASN A 224 9.26 23.01 4.02
N THR A 225 8.60 23.88 3.25
CA THR A 225 8.15 25.20 3.73
C THR A 225 7.15 25.04 4.89
N CYS A 226 6.14 24.19 4.74
CA CYS A 226 5.16 23.91 5.80
C CYS A 226 5.83 23.30 7.04
N MET A 227 6.81 22.42 6.86
CA MET A 227 7.53 21.79 7.96
C MET A 227 8.34 22.81 8.75
N VAL A 228 9.01 23.75 8.08
CA VAL A 228 9.72 24.86 8.74
C VAL A 228 8.75 25.73 9.56
N VAL A 229 7.60 26.09 8.99
CA VAL A 229 6.57 26.86 9.71
C VAL A 229 6.09 26.10 10.95
N ALA A 230 5.75 24.81 10.81
CA ALA A 230 5.34 23.98 11.94
C ALA A 230 6.44 23.91 13.02
N MET A 231 7.67 23.57 12.64
CA MET A 231 8.81 23.51 13.58
C MET A 231 9.04 24.84 14.30
N LEU A 232 8.88 25.99 13.62
CA LEU A 232 8.98 27.30 14.25
C LEU A 232 7.89 27.53 15.30
N VAL A 233 6.64 27.17 14.98
CA VAL A 233 5.51 27.24 15.94
C VAL A 233 5.76 26.31 17.13
N ALA A 234 6.25 25.09 16.91
CA ALA A 234 6.57 24.14 17.97
C ALA A 234 7.71 24.66 18.87
N ALA A 235 8.76 25.23 18.28
CA ALA A 235 9.88 25.80 19.03
C ALA A 235 9.46 27.01 19.87
N MET A 236 8.66 27.92 19.29
CA MET A 236 8.15 29.09 20.03
C MET A 236 7.25 28.67 21.20
N THR A 237 6.33 27.72 20.98
CA THR A 237 5.42 27.24 22.02
C THR A 237 6.15 26.44 23.11
N PHE A 238 7.19 25.69 22.74
CA PHE A 238 8.09 25.02 23.68
C PHE A 238 8.86 26.02 24.55
N ALA A 239 9.44 27.06 23.94
CA ALA A 239 10.14 28.12 24.68
C ALA A 239 9.21 28.83 25.67
N VAL A 240 7.97 29.10 25.26
CA VAL A 240 6.92 29.68 26.09
C VAL A 240 6.57 28.83 27.33
N GLY A 241 6.74 27.51 27.26
CA GLY A 241 6.59 26.63 28.42
C GLY A 241 7.52 26.97 29.58
N PHE A 242 8.67 27.58 29.31
CA PHE A 242 9.67 28.01 30.31
C PHE A 242 9.70 29.52 30.53
N SER A 243 9.17 30.31 29.61
CA SER A 243 9.11 31.78 29.70
C SER A 243 7.66 32.25 29.89
N VAL A 244 7.08 31.92 31.03
CA VAL A 244 5.67 32.24 31.33
C VAL A 244 5.46 33.75 31.55
N PRO A 245 4.31 34.32 31.11
CA PRO A 245 3.98 35.72 31.33
C PRO A 245 3.94 36.04 32.83
N GLY A 246 4.68 37.08 33.24
CA GLY A 246 4.80 37.48 34.65
C GLY A 246 5.85 36.72 35.47
N GLY A 247 6.53 35.74 34.86
CA GLY A 247 7.60 34.97 35.52
C GLY A 247 7.10 34.05 36.62
N TYR A 248 8.06 33.58 37.43
CA TYR A 248 7.83 32.62 38.51
C TYR A 248 7.81 33.32 39.86
N ASN A 249 6.99 32.80 40.78
CA ASN A 249 6.97 33.24 42.15
C ASN A 249 8.29 32.85 42.84
N GLY A 250 8.90 33.81 43.54
CA GLY A 250 10.18 33.63 44.23
C GLY A 250 10.04 33.30 45.72
N SER A 251 8.82 33.31 46.25
CA SER A 251 8.55 33.14 47.68
C SER A 251 7.92 31.77 47.96
N GLU A 252 8.44 31.05 48.96
CA GLU A 252 7.81 29.83 49.49
C GLU A 252 6.44 30.14 50.13
N PRO A 253 5.45 29.22 50.07
CA PRO A 253 5.53 27.83 49.60
C PRO A 253 5.38 27.63 48.08
N ASP A 254 4.98 28.66 47.35
CA ASP A 254 4.63 28.58 45.92
C ASP A 254 5.81 28.90 44.99
N ALA A 255 7.05 28.71 45.47
CA ALA A 255 8.25 29.03 44.71
C ALA A 255 8.32 28.20 43.40
N GLY A 256 8.54 28.87 42.27
CA GLY A 256 8.55 28.23 40.95
C GLY A 256 7.19 28.09 40.27
N ILE A 257 6.08 28.49 40.92
CA ILE A 257 4.75 28.56 40.29
C ILE A 257 4.62 29.88 39.50
N ALA A 258 3.92 29.87 38.37
CA ALA A 258 3.68 31.08 37.59
C ALA A 258 2.89 32.14 38.40
N THR A 259 3.37 33.37 38.43
CA THR A 259 2.78 34.45 39.25
C THR A 259 1.35 34.81 38.84
N LEU A 260 1.00 34.58 37.57
CA LEU A 260 -0.30 34.94 36.99
C LEU A 260 -1.27 33.75 36.88
N LEU A 261 -0.97 32.61 37.53
CA LEU A 261 -1.78 31.39 37.48
C LEU A 261 -3.27 31.61 37.80
N ASN A 262 -3.58 32.51 38.72
CA ASN A 262 -4.95 32.79 39.16
C ASN A 262 -5.77 33.64 38.17
N LYS A 263 -5.18 34.11 37.06
CA LYS A 263 -5.90 34.90 36.05
C LYS A 263 -6.56 33.97 35.01
N PRO A 264 -7.84 34.16 34.66
CA PRO A 264 -8.54 33.25 33.73
C PRO A 264 -7.88 33.22 32.34
N MET A 265 -7.37 34.36 31.87
CA MET A 265 -6.67 34.43 30.58
C MET A 265 -5.30 33.75 30.60
N TYR A 266 -4.70 33.51 31.78
CA TYR A 266 -3.49 32.69 31.89
C TYR A 266 -3.80 31.21 31.58
N ASN A 267 -4.96 30.70 32.00
CA ASN A 267 -5.39 29.35 31.65
C ASN A 267 -5.61 29.21 30.14
N VAL A 268 -6.23 30.21 29.50
CA VAL A 268 -6.38 30.26 28.04
C VAL A 268 -5.02 30.23 27.35
N PHE A 269 -4.05 31.02 27.84
CA PHE A 269 -2.69 31.05 27.33
C PHE A 269 -2.03 29.66 27.37
N VAL A 270 -2.06 28.96 28.50
CA VAL A 270 -1.43 27.64 28.64
C VAL A 270 -2.11 26.59 27.76
N ILE A 271 -3.45 26.57 27.75
CA ILE A 271 -4.22 25.61 26.95
C ILE A 271 -3.95 25.82 25.46
N CYS A 272 -4.02 27.07 24.97
CA CYS A 272 -3.79 27.37 23.56
C CYS A 272 -2.35 27.07 23.13
N ASN A 273 -1.33 27.35 23.97
CA ASN A 273 0.05 26.95 23.67
C ASN A 273 0.23 25.44 23.59
N SER A 274 -0.43 24.68 24.48
CA SER A 274 -0.38 23.22 24.46
C SER A 274 -0.99 22.66 23.17
N PHE A 275 -2.18 23.16 22.78
CA PHE A 275 -2.82 22.78 21.52
C PHE A 275 -1.95 23.17 20.31
N ALA A 276 -1.36 24.36 20.31
CA ALA A 276 -0.48 24.81 19.23
C ALA A 276 0.74 23.90 19.08
N MET A 277 1.38 23.53 20.19
CA MET A 277 2.54 22.65 20.21
C MET A 277 2.20 21.25 19.67
N TYR A 278 1.18 20.59 20.22
CA TYR A 278 0.80 19.24 19.78
C TYR A 278 0.29 19.21 18.33
N SER A 279 -0.51 20.20 17.93
CA SER A 279 -0.99 20.30 16.54
C SER A 279 0.18 20.50 15.57
N SER A 280 1.17 21.30 15.96
CA SER A 280 2.38 21.47 15.16
C SER A 280 3.21 20.20 15.04
N ILE A 281 3.43 19.48 16.16
CA ILE A 281 4.16 18.20 16.14
C ILE A 281 3.43 17.18 15.26
N ILE A 282 2.10 17.09 15.34
CA ILE A 282 1.30 16.22 14.47
C ILE A 282 1.47 16.62 13.00
N ALA A 283 1.47 17.92 12.67
CA ALA A 283 1.71 18.39 11.31
C ALA A 283 3.11 17.98 10.81
N VAL A 284 4.16 18.12 11.63
CA VAL A 284 5.52 17.66 11.29
C VAL A 284 5.54 16.15 11.06
N VAL A 285 4.95 15.36 11.95
CA VAL A 285 4.91 13.89 11.80
C VAL A 285 4.19 13.49 10.52
N ILE A 286 3.12 14.17 10.12
CA ILE A 286 2.45 13.91 8.83
C ILE A 286 3.35 14.31 7.66
N LEU A 287 4.01 15.46 7.74
CA LEU A 287 4.89 15.96 6.67
C LEU A 287 6.16 15.10 6.51
N LEU A 288 6.65 14.41 7.53
CA LEU A 288 7.79 13.48 7.43
C LEU A 288 7.53 12.30 6.48
N TRP A 289 6.28 12.05 6.07
CA TRP A 289 5.94 11.02 5.08
C TRP A 289 6.00 11.53 3.63
N THR A 290 6.21 12.84 3.40
CA THR A 290 6.35 13.41 2.04
C THR A 290 7.61 13.01 1.26
N PRO A 291 8.77 12.68 1.88
CA PRO A 291 9.94 12.20 1.14
C PRO A 291 9.78 10.81 0.51
N ILE A 292 8.65 10.13 0.74
CA ILE A 292 8.31 8.88 0.06
C ILE A 292 8.09 9.21 -1.43
N PRO A 293 8.69 8.47 -2.40
CA PRO A 293 8.72 8.82 -3.82
C PRO A 293 7.36 8.75 -4.56
N ASP A 294 6.24 8.80 -3.84
CA ASP A 294 4.89 8.78 -4.37
C ASP A 294 4.27 10.20 -4.31
N SER A 295 4.06 10.80 -5.49
CA SER A 295 3.46 12.13 -5.65
C SER A 295 2.04 12.24 -5.06
N HIS A 296 1.25 11.15 -5.06
CA HIS A 296 -0.08 11.16 -4.47
C HIS A 296 -0.03 11.03 -2.95
N ALA A 297 0.89 10.24 -2.42
CA ALA A 297 1.12 10.18 -0.97
C ALA A 297 1.62 11.53 -0.45
N ALA A 298 2.52 12.20 -1.17
CA ALA A 298 2.99 13.54 -0.82
C ALA A 298 1.85 14.55 -0.83
N HIS A 299 1.01 14.54 -1.87
CA HIS A 299 -0.17 15.42 -1.94
C HIS A 299 -1.19 15.13 -0.83
N HIS A 300 -1.42 13.85 -0.50
CA HIS A 300 -2.33 13.46 0.57
C HIS A 300 -1.79 13.82 1.96
N ALA A 301 -0.49 13.64 2.18
CA ALA A 301 0.19 14.07 3.40
C ALA A 301 0.09 15.59 3.56
N LEU A 302 0.38 16.36 2.52
CA LEU A 302 0.18 17.82 2.49
C LEU A 302 -1.26 18.20 2.81
N ARG A 303 -2.25 17.55 2.18
CA ARG A 303 -3.67 17.82 2.43
C ARG A 303 -4.07 17.52 3.88
N LYS A 304 -3.56 16.44 4.46
CA LYS A 304 -3.80 16.06 5.86
C LYS A 304 -3.08 16.99 6.84
N ALA A 305 -1.89 17.48 6.51
CA ALA A 305 -1.12 18.40 7.35
C ALA A 305 -1.73 19.81 7.42
N ARG A 306 -2.55 20.21 6.43
CA ARG A 306 -3.21 21.54 6.41
C ARG A 306 -4.11 21.79 7.62
N LEU A 307 -4.84 20.79 8.10
CA LEU A 307 -5.74 20.95 9.24
C LEU A 307 -4.99 21.20 10.56
N PRO A 308 -4.02 20.36 10.97
CA PRO A 308 -3.24 20.60 12.19
C PRO A 308 -2.39 21.87 12.09
N LEU A 309 -1.87 22.22 10.91
CA LEU A 309 -1.12 23.48 10.72
C LEU A 309 -2.02 24.72 10.92
N LEU A 310 -3.24 24.70 10.39
CA LEU A 310 -4.22 25.77 10.61
C LEU A 310 -4.54 25.92 12.10
N LEU A 311 -4.82 24.79 12.75
CA LEU A 311 -5.12 24.74 14.17
C LEU A 311 -3.96 25.29 14.99
N ALA A 312 -2.72 24.92 14.65
CA ALA A 312 -1.52 25.42 15.31
C ALA A 312 -1.35 26.94 15.18
N LEU A 313 -1.49 27.50 13.97
CA LEU A 313 -1.35 28.94 13.75
C LEU A 313 -2.45 29.76 14.43
N ALA A 314 -3.69 29.27 14.39
CA ALA A 314 -4.82 29.93 15.05
C ALA A 314 -4.66 29.91 16.58
N THR A 315 -4.36 28.75 17.15
CA THR A 315 -4.19 28.61 18.61
C THR A 315 -2.95 29.34 19.13
N MET A 316 -1.86 29.39 18.36
CA MET A 316 -0.68 30.21 18.68
C MET A 316 -1.02 31.71 18.73
N SER A 317 -1.83 32.20 17.78
CA SER A 317 -2.26 33.60 17.76
C SER A 317 -3.12 33.95 18.98
N VAL A 318 -4.04 33.05 19.37
CA VAL A 318 -4.84 33.21 20.60
C VAL A 318 -3.95 33.15 21.84
N ALA A 319 -2.97 32.26 21.87
CA ALA A 319 -2.02 32.18 22.97
C ALA A 319 -1.23 33.49 23.11
N PHE A 320 -0.66 34.02 22.04
CA PHE A 320 0.05 35.30 22.09
C PHE A 320 -0.85 36.44 22.61
N MET A 321 -2.08 36.55 22.08
CA MET A 321 -3.05 37.53 22.53
C MET A 321 -3.37 37.40 24.03
N ALA A 322 -3.60 36.17 24.51
CA ALA A 322 -3.89 35.91 25.92
C ALA A 322 -2.69 36.22 26.82
N GLY A 323 -1.47 35.88 26.39
CA GLY A 323 -0.24 36.16 27.11
C GLY A 323 -0.02 37.66 27.29
N VAL A 324 -0.09 38.44 26.20
CA VAL A 324 0.06 39.89 26.27
C VAL A 324 -1.05 40.50 27.12
N TYR A 325 -2.31 40.11 26.90
CA TYR A 325 -3.45 40.61 27.69
C TYR A 325 -3.24 40.44 29.20
N VAL A 326 -2.76 39.26 29.62
CA VAL A 326 -2.49 38.96 31.04
C VAL A 326 -1.37 39.84 31.60
N THR A 327 -0.33 40.15 30.80
CA THR A 327 0.76 41.04 31.25
C THR A 327 0.36 42.50 31.37
N VAL A 328 -0.48 42.99 30.45
CA VAL A 328 -0.92 44.40 30.40
C VAL A 328 -2.23 44.64 31.12
N SER A 329 -2.79 43.63 31.80
CA SER A 329 -4.15 43.67 32.37
C SER A 329 -4.38 44.77 33.41
N LYS A 330 -3.31 45.36 33.95
CA LYS A 330 -3.39 46.50 34.86
C LYS A 330 -3.82 47.79 34.16
N SER A 331 -3.54 47.93 32.86
CA SER A 331 -3.94 49.07 32.03
C SER A 331 -5.06 48.66 31.09
N THR A 332 -6.29 49.09 31.41
CA THR A 332 -7.49 48.72 30.65
C THR A 332 -7.43 49.18 29.20
N TRP A 333 -6.89 50.38 28.94
CA TRP A 333 -6.68 50.90 27.58
C TRP A 333 -5.79 49.98 26.74
N ILE A 334 -4.60 49.64 27.25
CA ILE A 334 -3.63 48.81 26.52
C ILE A 334 -4.20 47.40 26.31
N ALA A 335 -4.91 46.86 27.31
CA ALA A 335 -5.55 45.55 27.21
C ALA A 335 -6.64 45.51 26.12
N VAL A 336 -7.49 46.53 26.04
CA VAL A 336 -8.53 46.62 24.99
C VAL A 336 -7.91 46.74 23.61
N VAL A 337 -6.91 47.62 23.44
CA VAL A 337 -6.19 47.77 22.15
C VAL A 337 -5.50 46.47 21.74
N THR A 338 -4.86 45.76 22.68
CA THR A 338 -4.20 44.48 22.40
C THR A 338 -5.21 43.44 21.92
N LEU A 339 -6.40 43.39 22.55
CA LEU A 339 -7.43 42.42 22.22
C LEU A 339 -8.09 42.73 20.87
N THR A 340 -8.35 44.01 20.55
CA THR A 340 -8.91 44.40 19.25
C THR A 340 -7.92 44.13 18.10
N VAL A 341 -6.64 44.48 18.30
CA VAL A 341 -5.57 44.17 17.32
C VAL A 341 -5.39 42.67 17.16
N GLY A 342 -5.40 41.91 18.26
CA GLY A 342 -5.27 40.45 18.23
C GLY A 342 -6.40 39.76 17.48
N ILE A 343 -7.65 40.15 17.72
CA ILE A 343 -8.82 39.61 17.00
C ILE A 343 -8.76 39.97 15.51
N ALA A 344 -8.43 41.22 15.18
CA ALA A 344 -8.29 41.64 13.79
C ALA A 344 -7.19 40.84 13.07
N ALA A 345 -6.02 40.68 13.70
CA ALA A 345 -4.91 39.89 13.16
C ALA A 345 -5.30 38.41 12.97
N LEU A 346 -6.01 37.81 13.93
CA LEU A 346 -6.48 36.43 13.83
C LEU A 346 -7.46 36.24 12.65
N PHE A 347 -8.37 37.20 12.43
CA PHE A 347 -9.29 37.16 11.29
C PHE A 347 -8.55 37.27 9.95
N VAL A 348 -7.54 38.13 9.88
CA VAL A 348 -6.68 38.29 8.70
C VAL A 348 -5.88 37.01 8.44
N ILE A 349 -5.23 36.43 9.47
CA ILE A 349 -4.46 35.18 9.35
C ILE A 349 -5.35 34.04 8.86
N LEU A 350 -6.54 33.88 9.45
CA LEU A 350 -7.47 32.82 9.04
C LEU A 350 -7.95 33.03 7.59
N SER A 351 -8.25 34.26 7.21
CA SER A 351 -8.71 34.61 5.87
C SER A 351 -7.60 34.40 4.82
N LEU A 352 -6.36 34.82 5.10
CA LEU A 352 -5.20 34.57 4.24
C LEU A 352 -4.90 33.08 4.10
N TYR A 353 -5.01 32.31 5.20
CA TYR A 353 -4.84 30.87 5.17
C TYR A 353 -5.89 30.21 4.29
N VAL A 354 -7.18 30.53 4.48
CA VAL A 354 -8.25 30.01 3.63
C VAL A 354 -8.04 30.41 2.18
N ALA A 355 -7.65 31.65 1.88
CA ALA A 355 -7.41 32.11 0.51
C ALA A 355 -6.24 31.37 -0.18
N LEU A 356 -5.09 31.24 0.49
CA LEU A 356 -3.92 30.51 -0.01
C LEU A 356 -4.28 29.07 -0.37
N PHE A 357 -5.05 28.38 0.48
CA PHE A 357 -5.31 26.95 0.30
C PHE A 357 -6.57 26.63 -0.53
N VAL A 358 -7.55 27.55 -0.62
CA VAL A 358 -8.72 27.40 -1.51
C VAL A 358 -8.35 27.69 -2.97
N GLN A 359 -7.49 28.69 -3.23
CA GLN A 359 -7.05 28.99 -4.60
C GLN A 359 -6.18 27.89 -5.22
N LEU A 360 -5.37 27.19 -4.42
CA LEU A 360 -4.64 25.98 -4.88
C LEU A 360 -5.59 24.81 -5.27
N GLY A 361 -6.85 24.81 -4.80
CA GLY A 361 -7.83 23.77 -5.13
C GLY A 361 -8.52 23.97 -6.49
N HIS A 362 -8.45 25.16 -7.10
CA HIS A 362 -9.06 25.45 -8.40
C HIS A 362 -8.12 25.30 -9.59
N HIS A 363 -6.80 25.37 -9.37
CA HIS A 363 -5.81 25.19 -10.44
C HIS A 363 -5.60 23.72 -10.88
N HIS A 364 -6.32 22.75 -10.30
CA HIS A 364 -6.27 21.34 -10.71
C HIS A 364 -7.55 20.86 -11.45
N ARG A 365 -8.40 21.77 -11.93
CA ARG A 365 -9.61 21.40 -12.71
C ARG A 365 -9.67 21.92 -14.14
N LEU A 366 -8.61 22.53 -14.64
CA LEU A 366 -8.50 22.95 -16.03
C LEU A 366 -7.08 22.66 -16.52
N VAL A 367 -6.88 21.45 -17.05
CA VAL A 367 -6.38 21.11 -18.40
C VAL A 367 -6.36 19.59 -18.50
#